data_AF-A0A3R9AF71-F1
#
_entry.id   AF-A0A3R9AF71-F1
#
_cell.length_a   1.000
_cell.length_b   1.000
_cell.length_c   1.000
_cell.angle_alpha   90.00
_cell.angle_beta   90.00
_cell.angle_gamma   90.00
#
_symmetry.space_group_name_H-M   'P 1'
#
loop_
_entity.id
_entity.type
_entity.pdbx_description
1 polymer ?
#
loop_
_entity_poly.entity_id
_entity_poly.type
_entity_poly.pdbx_seq_one_letter_code
_entity_poly.pdbx_strand_id
1 'polypeptide(L)' 'MKAPGKSIKLAPPKEDEPTLDVTGKGAAPDSSVKPIQIKVPVSKHKEMKAYAAEQGISMTDMLLAGYEMYRNKMK' A
#
# COMPACT_ATOMS: atom_id res chain seq x y z
N MET A 1 -46.50 24.18 -1.96
CA MET A 1 -45.23 23.46 -2.19
C MET A 1 -45.30 22.15 -1.40
N LYS A 2 -45.20 20.98 -2.07
CA LYS A 2 -45.39 19.65 -1.47
C LYS A 2 -44.03 19.17 -0.93
N ALA A 3 -43.88 19.07 0.40
CA ALA A 3 -42.64 18.58 1.00
C ALA A 3 -42.41 17.09 0.65
N PRO A 4 -41.17 16.63 0.42
CA PRO A 4 -40.89 15.23 0.22
C PRO A 4 -41.01 14.50 1.57
N GLY A 5 -42.07 13.71 1.73
CA GLY A 5 -42.22 12.78 2.84
C GLY A 5 -41.19 11.66 2.75
N LYS A 6 -39.97 11.90 3.22
CA LYS A 6 -38.99 10.85 3.48
C LYS A 6 -39.17 10.39 4.91
N SER A 7 -39.94 9.32 5.09
CA SER A 7 -39.89 8.50 6.29
C SER A 7 -38.49 7.90 6.39
N ILE A 8 -37.59 8.59 7.09
CA ILE A 8 -36.30 8.04 7.51
C ILE A 8 -36.65 6.92 8.49
N LYS A 9 -36.70 5.69 7.99
CA LYS A 9 -36.84 4.51 8.83
C LYS A 9 -35.54 4.43 9.63
N LEU A 10 -35.58 4.82 10.91
CA LEU A 10 -34.58 4.46 11.93
C LEU A 10 -34.71 2.95 12.21
N ALA A 11 -34.60 2.13 11.15
CA ALA A 11 -34.41 0.71 11.29
C ALA A 11 -32.90 0.48 11.47
N PRO A 12 -32.49 -0.47 12.33
CA PRO A 12 -31.13 -0.97 12.30
C PRO A 12 -30.76 -1.36 10.86
N PRO A 13 -29.51 -1.11 10.42
CA PRO A 13 -29.02 -1.61 9.15
C PRO A 13 -29.36 -3.10 9.01
N LYS A 14 -29.76 -3.54 7.81
CA LYS A 14 -30.08 -4.94 7.59
C LYS A 14 -28.82 -5.78 7.84
N GLU A 15 -28.96 -6.86 8.60
CA GLU A 15 -27.85 -7.74 8.96
C GLU A 15 -27.18 -8.42 7.74
N ASP A 16 -27.89 -8.45 6.60
CA ASP A 16 -27.41 -9.01 5.32
C ASP A 16 -26.56 -8.06 4.47
N GLU A 17 -26.33 -6.81 4.90
CA GLU A 17 -25.40 -5.94 4.18
C GLU A 17 -23.96 -6.27 4.62
N PRO A 18 -23.04 -6.62 3.68
CA PRO A 18 -21.66 -6.89 4.04
C PRO A 18 -21.01 -5.61 4.59
N THR A 19 -20.83 -5.55 5.90
CA THR A 19 -20.08 -4.50 6.56
C THR A 19 -18.61 -4.65 6.23
N LEU A 20 -17.95 -3.57 5.79
CA LEU A 20 -16.49 -3.56 5.65
C LEU A 20 -15.88 -3.79 7.04
N ASP A 21 -15.16 -4.90 7.19
CA ASP A 21 -14.51 -5.25 8.44
C ASP A 21 -13.21 -4.46 8.59
N VAL A 22 -13.32 -3.26 9.17
CA VAL A 22 -12.20 -2.30 9.31
C VAL A 22 -11.61 -2.29 10.73
N THR A 23 -12.12 -3.12 11.65
CA THR A 23 -11.85 -2.99 13.10
C THR A 23 -11.27 -4.24 13.77
N GLY A 24 -10.53 -5.06 13.03
CA GLY A 24 -9.79 -6.19 13.60
C GLY A 24 -8.31 -5.89 13.81
N LYS A 25 -7.76 -6.15 15.01
CA LYS A 25 -6.31 -6.24 15.32
C LYS A 25 -5.58 -7.37 14.54
N GLY A 26 -6.26 -7.95 13.54
CA GLY A 26 -5.84 -9.02 12.64
C GLY A 26 -6.43 -8.89 11.24
N ALA A 27 -6.85 -7.68 10.83
CA ALA A 27 -7.11 -7.39 9.42
C ALA A 27 -5.79 -7.62 8.66
N ALA A 28 -5.67 -8.77 8.00
CA ALA A 28 -4.54 -9.06 7.15
C ALA A 28 -4.46 -7.92 6.14
N PRO A 29 -3.32 -7.23 6.00
CA PRO A 29 -3.21 -6.18 5.01
C PRO A 29 -3.53 -6.78 3.64
N ASP A 30 -4.33 -6.08 2.83
CA ASP A 30 -4.74 -6.51 1.49
C ASP A 30 -3.55 -6.88 0.58
N SER A 31 -2.34 -6.46 0.97
CA SER A 31 -1.09 -6.90 0.38
C SER A 31 -0.07 -7.34 1.44
N SER A 32 0.72 -8.35 1.10
CA SER A 32 1.84 -8.86 1.92
C SER A 32 3.01 -7.88 2.01
N VAL A 33 2.94 -6.73 1.32
CA VAL A 33 4.03 -5.77 1.18
C VAL A 33 3.62 -4.41 1.72
N LYS A 34 4.42 -3.85 2.63
CA LYS A 34 4.22 -2.48 3.10
C LYS A 34 4.95 -1.49 2.18
N PRO A 35 4.27 -0.47 1.65
CA PRO A 35 4.95 0.58 0.89
C PRO A 35 5.86 1.39 1.83
N ILE A 36 7.11 1.62 1.42
CA ILE A 36 8.09 2.43 2.16
C ILE A 36 8.42 3.67 1.33
N GLN A 37 8.41 4.83 1.98
CA GLN A 37 8.89 6.08 1.38
C GLN A 37 10.32 6.34 1.83
N ILE A 38 11.24 6.49 0.87
CA ILE A 38 12.66 6.77 1.13
C ILE A 38 13.01 8.13 0.52
N LYS A 39 13.69 8.98 1.30
CA LYS A 39 14.25 10.23 0.79
C LYS A 39 15.62 9.94 0.19
N VAL A 40 15.77 10.24 -1.11
CA VAL A 40 17.04 10.12 -1.83
C VAL A 40 17.32 11.42 -2.59
N PRO A 41 18.60 11.80 -2.76
CA PRO A 41 18.95 12.92 -3.62
C PRO A 41 18.47 12.71 -5.06
N VAL A 42 18.03 13.79 -5.71
CA VAL A 42 17.49 13.73 -7.09
C VAL A 42 18.49 13.15 -8.08
N SER A 43 19.78 13.47 -7.94
CA SER A 43 20.86 12.92 -8.77
C SER A 43 20.90 11.40 -8.69
N LYS A 44 20.91 10.86 -7.46
CA LYS A 44 20.94 9.43 -7.20
C LYS A 44 19.66 8.71 -7.62
N HIS A 45 18.50 9.33 -7.45
CA HIS A 45 17.25 8.78 -7.95
C HIS A 45 17.25 8.61 -9.49
N LYS A 46 17.83 9.56 -10.23
CA LYS A 46 17.96 9.45 -11.69
C LYS A 46 18.88 8.31 -12.10
N GLU A 47 20.05 8.20 -11.46
CA GLU A 47 21.00 7.11 -11.69
C GLU A 47 20.35 5.75 -11.41
N MET A 48 19.70 5.62 -10.26
CA MET A 48 18.99 4.41 -9.86
C MET A 48 17.90 4.02 -10.86
N LYS A 49 17.16 5.00 -11.39
CA LYS A 49 16.08 4.75 -12.36
C LYS A 49 16.61 4.32 -13.71
N ALA A 50 17.70 4.94 -14.17
CA ALA A 50 18.37 4.55 -15.40
C ALA A 50 18.90 3.11 -15.30
N TYR A 51 19.62 2.81 -14.21
CA TYR A 51 20.17 1.48 -13.99
C TYR A 51 19.10 0.40 -13.88
N ALA A 52 18.03 0.63 -13.13
CA ALA A 52 16.92 -0.31 -13.04
C ALA A 52 16.27 -0.58 -14.41
N ALA A 53 16.13 0.46 -15.24
CA ALA A 53 15.61 0.33 -16.60
C ALA A 53 16.55 -0.45 -17.52
N GLU A 54 17.86 -0.21 -17.44
CA GLU A 54 18.89 -0.95 -18.21
C GLU A 54 18.88 -2.45 -17.88
N GLN A 55 18.68 -2.79 -16.61
CA GLN A 55 18.63 -4.18 -16.15
C GLN A 55 17.25 -4.81 -16.31
N GLY A 56 16.23 -4.05 -16.71
CA GLY A 56 14.86 -4.53 -16.85
C GLY A 56 14.20 -4.95 -15.52
N ILE A 57 14.69 -4.45 -14.39
CA ILE A 57 14.19 -4.78 -13.04
C ILE A 57 13.42 -3.62 -12.42
N SER A 58 12.57 -3.90 -11.44
CA SER A 58 11.93 -2.83 -10.69
C SER A 58 12.92 -2.15 -9.74
N MET A 59 12.66 -0.88 -9.42
CA MET A 59 13.43 -0.15 -8.41
C MET A 59 13.41 -0.86 -7.04
N THR A 60 12.28 -1.50 -6.72
CA THR A 60 12.10 -2.23 -5.46
C THR A 60 12.99 -3.46 -5.40
N ASP A 61 13.07 -4.22 -6.49
CA ASP A 61 13.93 -5.41 -6.59
C ASP A 61 15.40 -5.04 -6.49
N MET A 62 15.79 -3.94 -7.14
CA MET A 62 17.15 -3.39 -7.04
C MET A 62 17.51 -3.02 -5.59
N LEU A 63 16.58 -2.40 -4.85
CA LEU A 63 16.78 -2.04 -3.44
C LEU A 63 16.86 -3.27 -2.52
N LEU A 64 16.03 -4.29 -2.77
CA LEU A 64 16.05 -5.56 -2.04
C LEU A 64 17.36 -6.31 -2.24
N ALA A 65 17.84 -6.40 -3.49
CA ALA A 65 19.13 -6.99 -3.80
C ALA A 65 20.28 -6.28 -3.06
N GLY A 66 20.26 -4.94 -3.03
CA GLY A 66 21.23 -4.15 -2.27
C GLY A 66 21.21 -4.46 -0.77
N TYR A 67 20.02 -4.65 -0.19
CA TYR A 67 19.87 -5.04 1.21
C TYR A 67 20.46 -6.43 1.49
N GLU A 68 20.17 -7.43 0.65
CA GLU A 68 20.70 -8.79 0.82
C GLU A 68 22.22 -8.82 0.72
N MET A 69 22.80 -8.13 -0.26
CA MET A 69 24.25 -8.00 -0.41
C MET A 69 24.89 -7.36 0.83
N TYR A 70 24.31 -6.28 1.35
CA TYR A 70 24.83 -5.61 2.54
C TYR A 70 24.72 -6.48 3.79
N ARG A 71 23.60 -7.17 3.97
CA ARG A 71 23.38 -8.10 5.09
C ARG A 71 24.34 -9.28 5.05
N ASN A 72 24.60 -9.84 3.88
CA ASN A 72 25.53 -10.95 3.70
C ASN A 72 26.99 -10.54 3.94
N LYS A 73 27.33 -9.27 3.66
CA LYS A 73 28.67 -8.72 3.96
C LYS A 73 28.91 -8.45 5.46
N MET A 74 27.83 -8.27 6.24
CA MET A 74 27.88 -8.03 7.69
C MET A 74 27.75 -9.31 8.54
N LYS A 75 27.59 -10.47 7.90
CA LYS A 75 27.72 -11.78 8.55
C LYS A 75 29.15 -12.29 8.39
#